data_AF-Q67KJ8-F1
#
_entry.id   AF-Q67KJ8-F1
#
_cell.length_a   1.000
_cell.length_b   1.000
_cell.length_c   1.000
_cell.angle_alpha   90.00
_cell.angle_beta   90.00
_cell.angle_gamma   90.00
#
_symmetry.space_group_name_H-M   'P 1'
#
loop_
_entity.id
_entity.type
_entity.pdbx_description
1 polymer ?
#
loop_
_entity_poly.entity_id
_entity_poly.type
_entity_poly.pdbx_seq_one_letter_code
_entity_poly.pdbx_strand_id
1 'polypeptide(L)'
;MFKVADSVTSFKDLVQWLLEKLAADFCQQVETVLAEIENQREREESLKGWESIGPRERTLVSLFGMEIRFRPRGYRQRRPDGSWAYRYPLDEMLGLLPEERFCPLVQELAVELAARMSFREAATVLREHLRVPVSHQEVHRWLQEAGQERDRQFREEVQAVFERGQAPESEGRGAEMVVIEADGMYIPLQRERQRVAELKLAVMHEGWEAESPAGERFRLMNKAVWAGYMQAEAFWERGDICFAQRYDPEKVGRVIVNGDGAEWIKEARKHFSNVELYLDPFHRNRAIQEALGFAPDLVRRALNAVRSGDLKGLGRVLNEAVAVARGEDQVK
;
A
#
# COMPACT_ATOMS: atom_id res chain seq x y z
N MET A 1 11.39 -42.70 -17.91
CA MET A 1 11.14 -43.35 -16.60
C MET A 1 11.87 -42.53 -15.56
N PHE A 2 11.17 -41.89 -14.63
CA PHE A 2 11.81 -41.09 -13.58
C PHE A 2 12.59 -42.03 -12.64
N LYS A 3 13.90 -41.83 -12.52
CA LYS A 3 14.68 -42.44 -11.42
C LYS A 3 14.46 -41.56 -10.19
N VAL A 4 13.53 -41.97 -9.34
CA VAL A 4 13.24 -41.29 -8.07
C VAL A 4 14.47 -41.40 -7.16
N ALA A 5 14.84 -40.30 -6.51
CA ALA A 5 16.00 -40.28 -5.61
C ALA A 5 15.73 -41.07 -4.33
N ASP A 6 16.78 -41.72 -3.79
CA ASP A 6 16.71 -42.50 -2.55
C ASP A 6 16.31 -41.65 -1.32
N SER A 7 16.39 -40.33 -1.42
CA SER A 7 15.95 -39.37 -0.39
C SER A 7 14.43 -39.22 -0.29
N VAL A 8 13.66 -39.81 -1.20
CA VAL A 8 12.19 -39.72 -1.20
C VAL A 8 11.61 -40.81 -0.30
N THR A 9 11.20 -40.43 0.92
CA THR A 9 10.69 -41.37 1.94
C THR A 9 9.21 -41.22 2.24
N SER A 10 8.59 -40.15 1.76
CA SER A 10 7.18 -39.83 1.97
C SER A 10 6.55 -39.23 0.71
N PHE A 11 5.21 -39.17 0.68
CA PHE A 11 4.50 -38.48 -0.40
C PHE A 11 4.89 -37.00 -0.49
N LYS A 12 5.13 -36.36 0.66
CA LYS A 12 5.65 -34.99 0.73
C LYS A 12 7.00 -34.88 0.01
N ASP A 13 7.94 -35.78 0.29
CA ASP A 13 9.27 -35.77 -0.34
C ASP A 13 9.15 -36.01 -1.85
N LEU A 14 8.23 -36.88 -2.28
CA LEU A 14 7.99 -37.17 -3.70
C LEU A 14 7.52 -35.91 -4.44
N VAL A 15 6.55 -35.19 -3.87
CA VAL A 15 6.03 -33.95 -4.46
C VAL A 15 7.11 -32.88 -4.51
N GLN A 16 7.88 -32.69 -3.42
CA GLN A 16 8.97 -31.71 -3.38
C GLN A 16 10.05 -32.03 -4.42
N TRP A 17 10.49 -33.29 -4.49
CA TRP A 17 11.48 -33.73 -5.47
C TRP A 17 11.02 -33.50 -6.92
N LEU A 18 9.75 -33.81 -7.23
CA LEU A 18 9.22 -33.60 -8.58
C LEU A 18 9.11 -32.11 -8.92
N LEU A 19 8.67 -31.28 -7.97
CA LEU A 19 8.62 -29.83 -8.16
C LEU A 19 10.00 -29.24 -8.43
N GLU A 20 11.04 -29.67 -7.70
CA GLU A 20 12.41 -29.23 -7.95
C GLU A 20 12.90 -29.58 -9.35
N LYS A 21 12.56 -30.79 -9.85
CA LYS A 21 12.93 -31.22 -11.21
C LYS A 21 12.22 -30.38 -12.26
N LEU A 22 10.91 -30.19 -12.12
CA LEU A 22 10.13 -29.37 -13.05
C LEU A 22 10.59 -27.90 -13.02
N ALA A 23 10.92 -27.36 -11.85
CA ALA A 23 11.44 -26.00 -11.73
C ALA A 23 12.80 -25.83 -12.41
N ALA A 24 13.70 -26.83 -12.29
CA ALA A 24 14.98 -26.81 -12.98
C ALA A 24 14.81 -26.88 -14.52
N ASP A 25 13.95 -27.77 -15.01
CA ASP A 25 13.66 -27.89 -16.45
C ASP A 25 13.02 -26.60 -16.99
N PHE A 26 12.11 -25.97 -16.23
CA PHE A 26 11.53 -24.68 -16.56
C PHE A 26 12.60 -23.58 -16.65
N CYS A 27 13.53 -23.50 -15.70
CA CYS A 27 14.62 -22.51 -15.75
C CYS A 27 15.47 -22.69 -17.01
N GLN A 28 15.82 -23.92 -17.39
CA GLN A 28 16.55 -24.19 -18.64
C GLN A 28 15.78 -23.75 -19.90
N GLN A 29 14.46 -23.92 -19.91
CA GLN A 29 13.62 -23.43 -21.01
C GLN A 29 13.64 -21.90 -21.07
N VAL A 30 13.55 -21.21 -19.92
CA VAL A 30 13.67 -19.75 -19.86
C VAL A 30 15.04 -19.30 -20.38
N GLU A 31 16.13 -19.94 -19.97
CA GLU A 31 17.49 -19.64 -20.48
C GLU A 31 17.57 -19.77 -22.02
N THR A 32 16.94 -20.81 -22.57
CA THR A 32 16.88 -21.05 -24.02
C THR A 32 16.13 -19.93 -24.73
N VAL A 33 14.94 -19.56 -24.23
CA VAL A 33 14.14 -18.47 -24.79
C VAL A 33 14.89 -17.13 -24.72
N LEU A 34 15.57 -16.84 -23.61
CA LEU A 34 16.39 -15.63 -23.47
C LEU A 34 17.52 -15.58 -24.50
N ALA A 35 18.17 -16.72 -24.76
CA ALA A 35 19.21 -16.80 -25.79
C ALA A 35 18.65 -16.61 -27.20
N GLU A 36 17.44 -17.12 -27.49
CA GLU A 36 16.76 -16.90 -28.77
C GLU A 36 16.41 -15.43 -29.00
N ILE A 37 15.84 -14.77 -27.99
CA ILE A 37 15.55 -13.33 -28.03
C ILE A 37 16.84 -12.53 -28.31
N GLU A 38 17.94 -12.87 -27.63
CA GLU A 38 19.23 -12.20 -27.80
C GLU A 38 19.88 -12.45 -29.16
N ASN A 39 19.57 -13.57 -29.81
CA ASN A 39 20.06 -13.92 -31.14
C ASN A 39 19.21 -13.29 -32.27
N GLN A 40 17.92 -13.09 -32.04
CA GLN A 40 17.00 -12.46 -32.98
C GLN A 40 17.03 -10.93 -32.90
N ARG A 41 17.64 -10.36 -31.86
CA ARG A 41 17.74 -8.91 -31.67
C ARG A 41 18.61 -8.25 -32.74
N GLU A 42 17.97 -7.42 -33.54
CA GLU A 42 18.66 -6.45 -34.39
C GLU A 42 19.15 -5.25 -33.57
N ARG A 43 20.17 -4.56 -34.09
CA ARG A 43 20.68 -3.36 -33.43
C ARG A 43 19.63 -2.24 -33.51
N GLU A 44 19.00 -1.95 -32.37
CA GLU A 44 18.05 -0.85 -32.25
C GLU A 44 18.69 0.49 -32.64
N GLU A 45 17.91 1.35 -33.30
CA GLU A 45 18.33 2.72 -33.61
C GLU A 45 18.64 3.53 -32.35
N SER A 46 18.00 3.17 -31.22
CA SER A 46 18.26 3.70 -29.87
C SER A 46 19.71 3.52 -29.40
N LEU A 47 20.48 2.63 -30.04
CA LEU A 47 21.88 2.32 -29.73
C LEU A 47 22.87 3.00 -30.68
N LYS A 48 22.43 4.00 -31.46
CA LYS A 48 23.33 4.83 -32.27
C LYS A 48 24.29 5.60 -31.36
N GLY A 49 25.59 5.50 -31.64
CA GLY A 49 26.64 6.12 -30.80
C GLY A 49 26.98 5.34 -29.52
N TRP A 50 26.40 4.15 -29.30
CA TRP A 50 26.80 3.23 -28.25
C TRP A 50 27.81 2.21 -28.78
N GLU A 51 28.83 1.91 -27.98
CA GLU A 51 29.85 0.88 -28.23
C GLU A 51 29.39 -0.45 -27.61
N SER A 52 29.38 -1.54 -28.38
CA SER A 52 29.10 -2.87 -27.82
C SER A 52 30.27 -3.34 -26.96
N ILE A 53 29.97 -3.80 -25.75
CA ILE A 53 30.94 -4.44 -24.84
C ILE A 53 30.77 -5.96 -24.76
N GLY A 54 29.98 -6.53 -25.68
CA GLY A 54 29.74 -7.96 -25.80
C GLY A 54 28.79 -8.54 -24.74
N PRO A 55 28.56 -9.87 -24.81
CA PRO A 55 27.74 -10.58 -23.84
C PRO A 55 28.38 -10.58 -22.44
N ARG A 56 27.57 -10.43 -21.40
CA ARG A 56 27.98 -10.51 -19.99
C ARG A 56 27.19 -11.58 -19.27
N GLU A 57 27.86 -12.42 -18.50
CA GLU A 57 27.17 -13.46 -17.72
C GLU A 57 26.31 -12.82 -16.63
N ARG A 58 25.07 -13.29 -16.55
CA ARG A 58 24.10 -12.86 -15.56
C ARG A 58 23.33 -14.07 -15.03
N THR A 59 23.11 -14.08 -13.72
CA THR A 59 22.34 -15.12 -13.02
C THR A 59 21.25 -14.47 -12.19
N LEU A 60 20.03 -14.98 -12.30
CA LEU A 60 18.90 -14.61 -11.45
C LEU A 60 18.45 -15.83 -10.64
N VAL A 61 18.25 -15.64 -9.34
CA VAL A 61 17.59 -16.61 -8.47
C VAL A 61 16.09 -16.49 -8.64
N SER A 62 15.45 -17.59 -8.99
CA SER A 62 14.01 -17.75 -9.16
C SER A 62 13.37 -18.43 -7.94
N LEU A 63 12.08 -18.73 -8.04
CA LEU A 63 11.37 -19.55 -7.07
C LEU A 63 12.01 -20.95 -6.97
N PHE A 64 11.80 -21.61 -5.83
CA PHE A 64 12.43 -22.90 -5.50
C PHE A 64 13.95 -22.86 -5.40
N GLY A 65 14.56 -21.66 -5.32
CA GLY A 65 16.00 -21.47 -5.23
C GLY A 65 16.76 -21.83 -6.51
N MET A 66 16.05 -21.97 -7.63
CA MET A 66 16.64 -22.30 -8.93
C MET A 66 17.29 -21.05 -9.55
N GLU A 67 18.33 -21.26 -10.35
CA GLU A 67 19.03 -20.18 -11.05
C GLU A 67 18.66 -20.16 -12.53
N ILE A 68 18.49 -18.97 -13.08
CA ILE A 68 18.35 -18.70 -14.51
C ILE A 68 19.60 -17.94 -14.95
N ARG A 69 20.39 -18.55 -15.83
CA ARG A 69 21.67 -18.02 -16.32
C ARG A 69 21.57 -17.63 -17.79
N PHE A 70 21.93 -16.40 -18.10
CA PHE A 70 21.86 -15.88 -19.46
C PHE A 70 22.96 -14.85 -19.70
N ARG A 71 23.10 -14.40 -20.96
CA ARG A 71 24.21 -13.54 -21.38
C ARG A 71 23.75 -12.33 -22.19
N PRO A 72 23.13 -11.30 -21.57
CA PRO A 72 22.71 -10.10 -22.28
C PRO A 72 23.92 -9.38 -22.89
N ARG A 73 23.78 -8.85 -24.11
CA ARG A 73 24.81 -7.96 -24.69
C ARG A 73 24.74 -6.58 -24.05
N GLY A 74 25.87 -6.15 -23.50
CA GLY A 74 26.03 -4.81 -22.96
C GLY A 74 26.48 -3.80 -24.00
N TYR A 75 26.10 -2.55 -23.77
CA TYR A 75 26.54 -1.39 -24.53
C TYR A 75 27.03 -0.30 -23.57
N ARG A 76 28.03 0.48 -23.98
CA ARG A 76 28.52 1.64 -23.23
C ARG A 76 28.60 2.90 -24.08
N GLN A 77 28.45 4.05 -23.43
CA GLN A 77 28.65 5.36 -24.04
C GLN A 77 29.29 6.32 -23.06
N ARG A 78 30.18 7.19 -23.57
CA ARG A 78 30.81 8.24 -22.77
C ARG A 78 29.82 9.38 -22.55
N ARG A 79 29.61 9.77 -21.29
CA ARG A 79 28.80 10.95 -20.94
C ARG A 79 29.65 12.23 -21.06
N PRO A 80 29.01 13.42 -21.20
CA PRO A 80 29.72 14.69 -21.27
C PRO A 80 30.62 14.99 -20.06
N ASP A 81 30.24 14.47 -18.88
CA ASP A 81 30.99 14.59 -17.63
C ASP A 81 32.21 13.66 -17.54
N GLY A 82 32.47 12.83 -18.56
CA GLY A 82 33.54 11.85 -18.54
C GLY A 82 33.24 10.62 -17.67
N SER A 83 31.99 10.31 -17.39
CA SER A 83 31.58 9.00 -16.86
C SER A 83 31.12 8.06 -17.98
N TRP A 84 30.95 6.77 -17.66
CA TRP A 84 30.40 5.78 -18.60
C TRP A 84 28.93 5.51 -18.27
N ALA A 85 28.08 5.55 -19.29
CA ALA A 85 26.73 5.01 -19.24
C ALA A 85 26.75 3.57 -19.77
N TYR A 86 25.92 2.70 -19.21
CA TYR A 86 25.77 1.32 -19.64
C TYR A 86 24.29 1.02 -19.95
N ARG A 87 24.05 0.20 -20.96
CA ARG A 87 22.73 -0.29 -21.35
C ARG A 87 22.76 -1.78 -21.64
N TYR A 88 21.69 -2.46 -21.25
CA TYR A 88 21.47 -3.88 -21.49
C TYR A 88 20.07 -4.03 -22.06
N PRO A 89 19.90 -3.97 -23.39
CA PRO A 89 18.59 -3.87 -24.01
C PRO A 89 17.65 -5.04 -23.67
N LEU A 90 18.18 -6.27 -23.52
CA LEU A 90 17.40 -7.42 -23.05
C LEU A 90 16.85 -7.19 -21.65
N ASP A 91 17.71 -6.76 -20.72
CA ASP A 91 17.34 -6.47 -19.33
C ASP A 91 16.30 -5.34 -19.28
N GLU A 92 16.49 -4.26 -20.04
CA GLU A 92 15.56 -3.13 -20.13
C GLU A 92 14.17 -3.56 -20.63
N MET A 93 14.12 -4.40 -21.67
CA MET A 93 12.87 -4.93 -22.22
C MET A 93 12.11 -5.80 -21.21
N LEU A 94 12.85 -6.55 -20.40
CA LEU A 94 12.29 -7.45 -19.38
C LEU A 94 12.07 -6.77 -18.03
N GLY A 95 12.41 -5.49 -17.89
CA GLY A 95 12.33 -4.77 -16.62
C GLY A 95 13.30 -5.30 -15.55
N LEU A 96 14.43 -5.90 -15.95
CA LEU A 96 15.43 -6.42 -15.03
C LEU A 96 16.32 -5.30 -14.51
N LEU A 97 16.27 -5.06 -13.19
CA LEU A 97 17.08 -4.04 -12.55
C LEU A 97 18.58 -4.40 -12.59
N PRO A 98 19.48 -3.42 -12.79
CA PRO A 98 20.92 -3.65 -12.69
C PRO A 98 21.30 -4.26 -11.32
N GLU A 99 22.28 -5.16 -11.33
CA GLU A 99 22.87 -5.80 -10.12
C GLU A 99 21.91 -6.65 -9.27
N GLU A 100 20.62 -6.66 -9.61
CA GLU A 100 19.61 -7.44 -8.91
C GLU A 100 19.81 -8.94 -9.15
N ARG A 101 19.82 -9.68 -8.04
CA ARG A 101 20.13 -11.11 -7.99
C ARG A 101 18.89 -11.98 -8.08
N PHE A 102 17.72 -11.44 -7.75
CA PHE A 102 16.47 -12.18 -7.72
C PHE A 102 15.57 -11.77 -8.87
N CYS A 103 14.88 -12.72 -9.49
CA CYS A 103 13.94 -12.40 -10.55
C CYS A 103 12.77 -11.55 -10.01
N PRO A 104 12.10 -10.74 -10.86
CA PRO A 104 11.01 -9.87 -10.42
C PRO A 104 9.89 -10.59 -9.68
N LEU A 105 9.58 -11.84 -10.03
CA LEU A 105 8.55 -12.65 -9.36
C LEU A 105 8.88 -12.92 -7.89
N VAL A 106 10.16 -13.13 -7.55
CA VAL A 106 10.60 -13.29 -6.16
C VAL A 106 10.40 -11.99 -5.38
N GLN A 107 10.72 -10.85 -6.01
CA GLN A 107 10.59 -9.53 -5.39
C GLN A 107 9.13 -9.20 -5.11
N GLU A 108 8.25 -9.43 -6.08
CA GLU A 108 6.81 -9.24 -5.96
C GLU A 108 6.24 -10.05 -4.80
N LEU A 109 6.54 -11.35 -4.74
CA LEU A 109 6.10 -12.21 -3.65
C LEU A 109 6.66 -11.76 -2.30
N ALA A 110 7.92 -11.31 -2.26
CA ALA A 110 8.53 -10.79 -1.05
C ALA A 110 7.83 -9.53 -0.53
N VAL A 111 7.51 -8.58 -1.42
CA VAL A 111 6.74 -7.37 -1.11
C VAL A 111 5.34 -7.75 -0.63
N GLU A 112 4.69 -8.70 -1.30
CA GLU A 112 3.36 -9.18 -0.92
C GLU A 112 3.33 -9.76 0.51
N LEU A 113 4.31 -10.60 0.85
CA LEU A 113 4.44 -11.16 2.19
C LEU A 113 4.75 -10.06 3.21
N ALA A 114 5.68 -9.16 2.90
CA ALA A 114 6.08 -8.06 3.78
C ALA A 114 4.93 -7.08 4.11
N ALA A 115 3.91 -7.00 3.25
CA ALA A 115 2.71 -6.22 3.52
C ALA A 115 1.77 -6.86 4.57
N ARG A 116 1.97 -8.14 4.92
CA ARG A 116 1.11 -8.92 5.83
C ARG A 116 1.82 -9.46 7.06
N MET A 117 3.15 -9.51 7.06
CA MET A 117 3.95 -10.03 8.16
C MET A 117 5.29 -9.30 8.29
N SER A 118 6.05 -9.58 9.34
CA SER A 118 7.36 -8.94 9.51
C SER A 118 8.35 -9.38 8.42
N PHE A 119 9.34 -8.54 8.11
CA PHE A 119 10.36 -8.85 7.08
C PHE A 119 11.12 -10.14 7.37
N ARG A 120 11.28 -10.49 8.65
CA ARG A 120 11.94 -11.72 9.07
C ARG A 120 11.06 -12.94 8.81
N GLU A 121 9.77 -12.85 9.07
CA GLU A 121 8.81 -13.92 8.76
C GLU A 121 8.68 -14.11 7.25
N ALA A 122 8.57 -13.03 6.48
CA ALA A 122 8.55 -13.09 5.01
C ALA A 122 9.79 -13.79 4.45
N ALA A 123 10.99 -13.41 4.91
CA ALA A 123 12.24 -14.07 4.51
C ALA A 123 12.29 -15.55 4.95
N THR A 124 11.76 -15.88 6.12
CA THR A 124 11.67 -17.27 6.59
C THR A 124 10.74 -18.10 5.70
N VAL A 125 9.56 -17.58 5.33
CA VAL A 125 8.62 -18.25 4.43
C VAL A 125 9.27 -18.51 3.06
N LEU A 126 9.92 -17.49 2.49
CA LEU A 126 10.61 -17.59 1.20
C LEU A 126 11.75 -18.62 1.25
N ARG A 127 12.51 -18.68 2.35
CA ARG A 127 13.61 -19.64 2.52
C ARG A 127 13.10 -21.06 2.76
N GLU A 128 12.13 -21.26 3.63
CA GLU A 128 11.75 -22.60 4.12
C GLU A 128 10.75 -23.30 3.21
N HIS A 129 9.86 -22.54 2.57
CA HIS A 129 8.84 -23.10 1.69
C HIS A 129 9.21 -23.00 0.21
N LEU A 130 9.97 -21.97 -0.17
CA LEU A 130 10.34 -21.71 -1.56
C LEU A 130 11.84 -21.75 -1.81
N ARG A 131 12.66 -22.09 -0.81
CA ARG A 131 14.13 -22.24 -0.94
C ARG A 131 14.84 -21.02 -1.52
N VAL A 132 14.21 -19.85 -1.45
CA VAL A 132 14.78 -18.60 -1.92
C VAL A 132 15.69 -18.06 -0.81
N PRO A 133 17.01 -17.90 -1.05
CA PRO A 133 17.97 -17.48 -0.04
C PRO A 133 17.97 -15.95 0.15
N VAL A 134 16.80 -15.37 0.40
CA VAL A 134 16.64 -13.92 0.59
C VAL A 134 16.79 -13.53 2.06
N SER A 135 17.43 -12.40 2.30
CA SER A 135 17.53 -11.81 3.63
C SER A 135 16.35 -10.90 3.95
N HIS A 136 16.00 -10.77 5.23
CA HIS A 136 15.00 -9.78 5.68
C HIS A 136 15.34 -8.32 5.31
N GLN A 137 16.63 -8.00 5.11
CA GLN A 137 17.07 -6.66 4.67
C GLN A 137 16.75 -6.42 3.19
N GLU A 138 16.91 -7.44 2.34
CA GLU A 138 16.51 -7.37 0.94
C GLU A 138 14.99 -7.24 0.80
N VAL A 139 14.22 -8.01 1.57
CA VAL A 139 12.76 -7.88 1.63
C VAL A 139 12.36 -6.46 2.05
N HIS A 140 13.01 -5.91 3.09
CA HIS A 140 12.78 -4.53 3.51
C HIS A 140 13.10 -3.52 2.39
N ARG A 141 14.24 -3.68 1.71
CA ARG A 141 14.65 -2.82 0.59
C ARG A 141 13.60 -2.83 -0.53
N TRP A 142 13.15 -4.00 -0.97
CA TRP A 142 12.15 -4.09 -2.03
C TRP A 142 10.81 -3.47 -1.63
N LEU A 143 10.38 -3.63 -0.37
CA LEU A 143 9.17 -2.96 0.10
C LEU A 143 9.32 -1.43 0.08
N GLN A 144 10.49 -0.91 0.47
CA GLN A 144 10.78 0.53 0.40
C GLN A 144 10.79 1.05 -1.03
N GLU A 145 11.42 0.32 -1.96
CA GLU A 145 11.45 0.66 -3.38
C GLU A 145 10.04 0.65 -3.98
N ALA A 146 9.23 -0.37 -3.68
CA ALA A 146 7.83 -0.45 -4.10
C ALA A 146 6.98 0.69 -3.53
N GLY A 147 7.21 1.06 -2.27
CA GLY A 147 6.55 2.21 -1.63
C GLY A 147 6.93 3.54 -2.30
N GLN A 148 8.22 3.77 -2.57
CA GLN A 148 8.71 4.97 -3.25
C GLN A 148 8.18 5.08 -4.68
N GLU A 149 8.10 3.97 -5.40
CA GLU A 149 7.49 3.91 -6.73
C GLU A 149 6.02 4.31 -6.66
N ARG A 150 5.27 3.78 -5.68
CA ARG A 150 3.86 4.12 -5.49
C ARG A 150 3.66 5.60 -5.14
N ASP A 151 4.55 6.16 -4.33
CA ASP A 151 4.55 7.59 -4.00
C ASP A 151 4.95 8.48 -5.19
N ARG A 152 5.82 7.99 -6.09
CA ARG A 152 6.15 8.70 -7.33
C ARG A 152 4.95 8.74 -8.28
N GLN A 153 4.35 7.59 -8.57
CA GLN A 153 3.15 7.49 -9.42
C GLN A 153 2.04 8.41 -8.92
N PHE A 154 1.81 8.41 -7.61
CA PHE A 154 0.80 9.27 -7.02
C PHE A 154 1.12 10.76 -7.16
N ARG A 155 2.38 11.17 -6.95
CA ARG A 155 2.78 12.56 -7.20
C ARG A 155 2.58 12.96 -8.67
N GLU A 156 2.87 12.07 -9.61
CA GLU A 156 2.65 12.31 -11.03
C GLU A 156 1.17 12.50 -11.36
N GLU A 157 0.28 11.71 -10.74
CA GLU A 157 -1.19 11.86 -10.83
C GLU A 157 -1.66 13.21 -10.27
N VAL A 158 -1.19 13.59 -9.07
CA VAL A 158 -1.52 14.90 -8.47
C VAL A 158 -1.09 16.04 -9.37
N GLN A 159 0.15 16.02 -9.87
CA GLN A 159 0.63 17.05 -10.79
C GLN A 159 -0.15 17.04 -12.12
N ALA A 160 -0.60 15.88 -12.60
CA ALA A 160 -1.42 15.81 -13.80
C ALA A 160 -2.74 16.57 -13.60
N VAL A 161 -3.41 16.33 -12.47
CA VAL A 161 -4.73 16.89 -12.17
C VAL A 161 -4.64 18.36 -11.77
N PHE A 162 -3.86 18.67 -10.73
CA PHE A 162 -3.89 19.99 -10.09
C PHE A 162 -2.95 21.02 -10.74
N GLU A 163 -1.82 20.58 -11.33
CA GLU A 163 -0.88 21.50 -11.98
C GLU A 163 -1.08 21.60 -13.50
N ARG A 164 -1.43 20.48 -14.16
CA ARG A 164 -1.59 20.41 -15.62
C ARG A 164 -3.04 20.41 -16.09
N GLY A 165 -4.01 20.36 -15.17
CA GLY A 165 -5.45 20.40 -15.51
C GLY A 165 -5.94 19.17 -16.28
N GLN A 166 -5.27 18.03 -16.15
CA GLN A 166 -5.67 16.78 -16.79
C GLN A 166 -6.74 16.12 -15.95
N ALA A 167 -7.95 15.96 -16.51
CA ALA A 167 -9.01 15.25 -15.80
C ALA A 167 -8.62 13.77 -15.60
N PRO A 168 -8.79 13.21 -14.40
CA PRO A 168 -8.55 11.78 -14.19
C PRO A 168 -9.56 10.95 -15.00
N GLU A 169 -9.15 9.76 -15.44
CA GLU A 169 -10.08 8.81 -16.06
C GLU A 169 -11.16 8.41 -15.03
N SER A 170 -12.43 8.57 -15.41
CA SER A 170 -13.56 8.39 -14.50
C SER A 170 -14.50 7.27 -14.95
N GLU A 171 -14.96 6.46 -13.99
CA GLU A 171 -16.09 5.53 -14.17
C GLU A 171 -17.44 6.29 -14.36
N GLY A 172 -17.50 7.59 -14.03
CA GLY A 172 -18.65 8.47 -14.28
C GLY A 172 -19.91 8.14 -13.46
N ARG A 173 -19.75 7.46 -12.32
CA ARG A 173 -20.88 6.99 -11.50
C ARG A 173 -21.58 8.13 -10.78
N GLY A 174 -22.90 8.07 -10.71
CA GLY A 174 -23.70 8.94 -9.84
C GLY A 174 -24.07 8.22 -8.54
N ALA A 175 -24.27 8.97 -7.46
CA ALA A 175 -24.69 8.44 -6.17
C ALA A 175 -25.53 9.47 -5.40
N GLU A 176 -26.55 9.03 -4.67
CA GLU A 176 -27.28 9.93 -3.77
C GLU A 176 -26.34 10.48 -2.68
N MET A 177 -25.47 9.60 -2.17
CA MET A 177 -24.53 9.89 -1.09
C MET A 177 -23.26 9.07 -1.28
N VAL A 178 -22.12 9.71 -1.02
CA VAL A 178 -20.84 9.04 -0.82
C VAL A 178 -20.40 9.30 0.62
N VAL A 179 -20.02 8.24 1.34
CA VAL A 179 -19.50 8.31 2.71
C VAL A 179 -17.98 8.15 2.66
N ILE A 180 -17.27 9.00 3.38
CA ILE A 180 -15.82 8.95 3.61
C ILE A 180 -15.59 8.87 5.12
N GLU A 181 -15.10 7.73 5.59
CA GLU A 181 -14.67 7.54 6.97
C GLU A 181 -13.17 7.80 7.06
N ALA A 182 -12.77 8.81 7.83
CA ALA A 182 -11.38 9.24 7.96
C ALA A 182 -10.87 9.10 9.40
N ASP A 183 -9.67 8.57 9.55
CA ASP A 183 -9.02 8.36 10.85
C ASP A 183 -7.49 8.51 10.75
N GLY A 184 -6.85 8.81 11.89
CA GLY A 184 -5.41 8.95 12.05
C GLY A 184 -4.83 7.85 12.91
N MET A 185 -3.88 7.08 12.37
CA MET A 185 -3.14 6.05 13.12
C MET A 185 -1.76 6.56 13.52
N TYR A 186 -1.45 6.48 14.82
CA TYR A 186 -0.20 6.98 15.38
C TYR A 186 0.83 5.86 15.54
N ILE A 187 1.94 5.97 14.82
CA ILE A 187 3.03 5.00 14.81
C ILE A 187 4.24 5.59 15.56
N PRO A 188 4.64 5.01 16.71
CA PRO A 188 5.87 5.42 17.38
C PRO A 188 7.08 5.17 16.49
N LEU A 189 7.88 6.22 16.27
CA LEU A 189 9.10 6.15 15.49
C LEU A 189 10.30 5.88 16.40
N GLN A 190 11.23 5.05 15.93
CA GLN A 190 12.46 4.75 16.66
C GLN A 190 13.63 5.49 16.01
N ARG A 191 14.47 6.11 16.83
CA ARG A 191 15.72 6.78 16.40
C ARG A 191 15.51 7.95 15.44
N GLU A 192 14.31 8.51 15.42
CA GLU A 192 13.96 9.70 14.64
C GLU A 192 13.81 10.93 15.53
N ARG A 193 13.98 12.13 14.95
CA ARG A 193 13.73 13.40 15.67
C ARG A 193 12.25 13.53 16.06
N GLN A 194 11.37 13.09 15.18
CA GLN A 194 9.93 12.98 15.44
C GLN A 194 9.65 11.68 16.18
N ARG A 195 8.88 11.74 17.28
CA ARG A 195 8.59 10.57 18.12
C ARG A 195 7.46 9.70 17.58
N VAL A 196 6.51 10.29 16.86
CA VAL A 196 5.30 9.62 16.39
C VAL A 196 4.96 10.14 15.00
N ALA A 197 4.74 9.23 14.05
CA ALA A 197 4.16 9.53 12.75
C ALA A 197 2.64 9.32 12.80
N GLU A 198 1.87 10.25 12.22
CA GLU A 198 0.43 10.07 12.01
C GLU A 198 0.19 9.61 10.57
N LEU A 199 -0.21 8.35 10.41
CA LEU A 199 -0.69 7.81 9.14
C LEU A 199 -2.17 8.17 9.00
N LYS A 200 -2.52 8.94 7.97
CA LYS A 200 -3.92 9.27 7.66
C LYS A 200 -4.51 8.15 6.81
N LEU A 201 -5.74 7.76 7.09
CA LEU A 201 -6.48 6.74 6.36
C LEU A 201 -7.88 7.26 6.07
N ALA A 202 -8.37 7.03 4.86
CA ALA A 202 -9.78 7.20 4.55
C ALA A 202 -10.32 6.03 3.74
N VAL A 203 -11.58 5.70 4.03
CA VAL A 203 -12.36 4.68 3.35
C VAL A 203 -13.61 5.35 2.76
N MET A 204 -13.76 5.27 1.45
CA MET A 204 -14.91 5.80 0.72
C MET A 204 -15.85 4.68 0.29
N HIS A 205 -17.16 4.86 0.42
CA HIS A 205 -18.19 3.90 0.03
C HIS A 205 -19.58 4.54 -0.14
N GLU A 206 -20.53 3.80 -0.70
CA GLU A 206 -21.96 4.20 -0.83
C GLU A 206 -22.87 3.64 0.27
N GLY A 207 -22.27 2.96 1.25
CA GLY A 207 -22.98 2.29 2.35
C GLY A 207 -22.58 0.84 2.40
N TRP A 208 -23.46 0.00 2.94
CA TRP A 208 -23.21 -1.43 3.11
C TRP A 208 -24.41 -2.26 2.70
N GLU A 209 -24.14 -3.46 2.20
CA GLU A 209 -25.15 -4.47 1.87
C GLU A 209 -24.80 -5.81 2.51
N ALA A 210 -25.82 -6.62 2.77
CA ALA A 210 -25.63 -7.94 3.35
C ALA A 210 -24.89 -8.87 2.37
N GLU A 211 -23.83 -9.53 2.84
CA GLU A 211 -23.07 -10.54 2.07
C GLU A 211 -23.82 -11.87 1.96
N SER A 212 -24.73 -12.13 2.89
CA SER A 212 -25.51 -13.36 2.93
C SER A 212 -26.98 -13.07 3.21
N PRO A 213 -27.90 -13.95 2.76
CA PRO A 213 -29.34 -13.81 3.07
C PRO A 213 -29.65 -13.76 4.57
N ALA A 214 -28.76 -14.30 5.41
CA ALA A 214 -28.88 -14.29 6.87
C ALA A 214 -28.61 -12.90 7.49
N GLY A 215 -27.97 -11.97 6.76
CA GLY A 215 -27.78 -10.59 7.20
C GLY A 215 -26.75 -10.38 8.31
N GLU A 216 -25.92 -11.37 8.64
CA GLU A 216 -24.92 -11.27 9.72
C GLU A 216 -23.60 -10.63 9.27
N ARG A 217 -23.33 -10.65 7.96
CA ARG A 217 -22.11 -10.09 7.37
C ARG A 217 -22.49 -9.03 6.35
N PHE A 218 -21.73 -7.94 6.35
CA PHE A 218 -21.95 -6.80 5.46
C PHE A 218 -20.68 -6.47 4.70
N ARG A 219 -20.84 -6.04 3.44
CA ARG A 219 -19.76 -5.49 2.63
C ARG A 219 -20.06 -4.05 2.26
N LEU A 220 -19.00 -3.25 2.19
CA LEU A 220 -19.09 -1.87 1.73
C LEU A 220 -19.33 -1.83 0.22
N MET A 221 -20.31 -1.05 -0.21
CA MET A 221 -20.62 -0.83 -1.62
C MET A 221 -19.63 0.17 -2.22
N ASN A 222 -19.06 -0.20 -3.37
CA ASN A 222 -18.16 0.66 -4.17
C ASN A 222 -16.95 1.20 -3.40
N LYS A 223 -16.45 0.40 -2.45
CA LYS A 223 -15.33 0.73 -1.58
C LYS A 223 -14.11 1.21 -2.37
N ALA A 224 -13.52 2.32 -1.91
CA ALA A 224 -12.18 2.77 -2.27
C ALA A 224 -11.43 3.20 -1.00
N VAL A 225 -10.10 3.14 -1.03
CA VAL A 225 -9.25 3.43 0.14
C VAL A 225 -8.04 4.22 -0.30
N TRP A 226 -7.69 5.25 0.46
CA TRP A 226 -6.38 5.88 0.37
C TRP A 226 -5.81 6.11 1.76
N ALA A 227 -4.49 6.05 1.85
CA ALA A 227 -3.77 6.24 3.09
C ALA A 227 -2.40 6.82 2.81
N GLY A 228 -1.78 7.39 3.84
CA GLY A 228 -0.35 7.66 3.81
C GLY A 228 0.12 8.55 4.94
N TYR A 229 1.43 8.63 5.04
CA TYR A 229 2.12 9.54 5.95
C TYR A 229 2.39 10.85 5.20
N MET A 230 1.44 11.78 5.25
CA MET A 230 1.49 13.03 4.48
C MET A 230 0.71 14.16 5.16
N GLN A 231 0.86 15.37 4.62
CA GLN A 231 0.11 16.54 5.05
C GLN A 231 -1.36 16.45 4.63
N ALA A 232 -2.21 17.21 5.33
CA ALA A 232 -3.65 17.22 5.12
C ALA A 232 -4.05 17.50 3.66
N GLU A 233 -3.47 18.52 3.05
CA GLU A 233 -3.75 18.91 1.66
C GLU A 233 -3.46 17.76 0.68
N ALA A 234 -2.24 17.21 0.71
CA ALA A 234 -1.85 16.09 -0.16
C ALA A 234 -2.72 14.84 0.07
N PHE A 235 -3.16 14.62 1.31
CA PHE A 235 -4.07 13.52 1.64
C PHE A 235 -5.44 13.69 0.99
N TRP A 236 -5.97 14.92 0.95
CA TRP A 236 -7.27 15.18 0.35
C TRP A 236 -7.23 15.38 -1.15
N GLU A 237 -6.12 15.89 -1.72
CA GLU A 237 -5.86 15.82 -3.17
C GLU A 237 -5.91 14.37 -3.65
N ARG A 238 -5.34 13.43 -2.85
CA ARG A 238 -5.46 11.99 -3.13
C ARG A 238 -6.90 11.52 -3.10
N GLY A 239 -7.64 11.96 -2.09
CA GLY A 239 -9.07 11.64 -1.94
C GLY A 239 -9.90 12.16 -3.10
N ASP A 240 -9.63 13.38 -3.56
CA ASP A 240 -10.32 14.02 -4.69
C ASP A 240 -10.08 13.27 -6.00
N ILE A 241 -8.83 12.91 -6.29
CA ILE A 241 -8.51 12.06 -7.45
C ILE A 241 -9.22 10.71 -7.35
N CYS A 242 -9.18 10.06 -6.17
CA CYS A 242 -9.84 8.78 -5.94
C CYS A 242 -11.37 8.88 -6.11
N PHE A 243 -11.96 9.98 -5.68
CA PHE A 243 -13.38 10.29 -5.86
C PHE A 243 -13.71 10.50 -7.33
N ALA A 244 -12.97 11.37 -8.04
CA ALA A 244 -13.20 11.70 -9.44
C ALA A 244 -12.96 10.51 -10.40
N GLN A 245 -12.05 9.59 -10.05
CA GLN A 245 -11.87 8.33 -10.79
C GLN A 245 -13.10 7.43 -10.75
N ARG A 246 -13.94 7.56 -9.72
CA ARG A 246 -15.05 6.64 -9.44
C ARG A 246 -16.41 7.26 -9.69
N TYR A 247 -16.55 8.54 -9.38
CA TYR A 247 -17.79 9.29 -9.45
C TYR A 247 -17.65 10.47 -10.40
N ASP A 248 -18.77 10.83 -11.02
CA ASP A 248 -18.96 12.14 -11.60
C ASP A 248 -19.38 13.10 -10.47
N PRO A 249 -18.56 14.09 -10.10
CA PRO A 249 -18.87 14.99 -8.98
C PRO A 249 -20.21 15.71 -9.12
N GLU A 250 -20.67 15.98 -10.36
CA GLU A 250 -21.95 16.64 -10.59
C GLU A 250 -23.16 15.73 -10.34
N LYS A 251 -22.94 14.42 -10.32
CA LYS A 251 -23.98 13.39 -10.09
C LYS A 251 -23.98 12.84 -8.67
N VAL A 252 -23.16 13.40 -7.78
CA VAL A 252 -23.15 13.05 -6.36
C VAL A 252 -23.96 14.06 -5.58
N GLY A 253 -25.03 13.60 -4.91
CA GLY A 253 -25.93 14.47 -4.17
C GLY A 253 -25.24 15.14 -2.96
N ARG A 254 -24.58 14.33 -2.14
CA ARG A 254 -23.84 14.80 -0.95
C ARG A 254 -22.66 13.90 -0.61
N VAL A 255 -21.69 14.47 0.08
CA VAL A 255 -20.54 13.74 0.63
C VAL A 255 -20.63 13.80 2.16
N ILE A 256 -20.75 12.64 2.80
CA ILE A 256 -20.65 12.52 4.25
C ILE A 256 -19.19 12.24 4.59
N VAL A 257 -18.61 13.04 5.48
CA VAL A 257 -17.28 12.80 6.03
C VAL A 257 -17.42 12.54 7.52
N ASN A 258 -17.12 11.31 7.94
CA ASN A 258 -17.13 10.87 9.34
C ASN A 258 -15.71 10.76 9.87
N GLY A 259 -15.44 11.26 11.08
CA GLY A 259 -14.12 11.15 11.69
C GLY A 259 -14.09 11.64 13.14
N ASP A 260 -12.90 11.69 13.72
CA ASP A 260 -12.66 12.04 15.13
C ASP A 260 -12.79 13.55 15.44
N GLY A 261 -12.94 14.38 14.40
CA GLY A 261 -13.05 15.84 14.51
C GLY A 261 -11.72 16.58 14.41
N ALA A 262 -10.62 15.91 14.06
CA ALA A 262 -9.34 16.53 13.76
C ALA A 262 -9.47 17.62 12.68
N GLU A 263 -8.69 18.70 12.80
CA GLU A 263 -8.76 19.83 11.84
C GLU A 263 -8.48 19.38 10.41
N TRP A 264 -7.51 18.48 10.23
CA TRP A 264 -7.20 17.95 8.90
C TRP A 264 -8.39 17.21 8.28
N ILE A 265 -9.28 16.58 9.05
CA ILE A 265 -10.47 15.91 8.50
C ILE A 265 -11.47 16.94 7.97
N LYS A 266 -11.61 18.08 8.65
CA LYS A 266 -12.52 19.17 8.25
C LYS A 266 -12.10 19.82 6.93
N GLU A 267 -10.83 19.69 6.55
CA GLU A 267 -10.30 20.17 5.27
C GLU A 267 -10.94 19.49 4.06
N ALA A 268 -11.62 18.35 4.21
CA ALA A 268 -12.43 17.73 3.15
C ALA A 268 -13.39 18.71 2.46
N ARG A 269 -13.88 19.72 3.18
CA ARG A 269 -14.74 20.80 2.63
C ARG A 269 -14.08 21.65 1.55
N LYS A 270 -12.75 21.64 1.45
CA LYS A 270 -12.00 22.33 0.39
C LYS A 270 -11.99 21.52 -0.91
N HIS A 271 -12.15 20.20 -0.83
CA HIS A 271 -11.96 19.29 -1.95
C HIS A 271 -13.28 18.77 -2.53
N PHE A 272 -14.32 18.59 -1.69
CA PHE A 272 -15.60 18.08 -2.15
C PHE A 272 -16.73 19.10 -2.01
N SER A 273 -17.71 19.01 -2.90
CA SER A 273 -18.96 19.75 -2.83
C SER A 273 -19.97 19.06 -1.90
N ASN A 274 -20.88 19.84 -1.29
CA ASN A 274 -21.98 19.33 -0.45
C ASN A 274 -21.52 18.42 0.70
N VAL A 275 -20.45 18.83 1.41
CA VAL A 275 -19.87 18.06 2.52
C VAL A 275 -20.64 18.25 3.83
N GLU A 276 -21.14 17.15 4.38
CA GLU A 276 -21.65 17.05 5.74
C GLU A 276 -20.61 16.38 6.65
N LEU A 277 -20.21 17.05 7.73
CA LEU A 277 -19.25 16.49 8.70
C LEU A 277 -19.99 15.83 9.85
N TYR A 278 -19.64 14.58 10.15
CA TYR A 278 -20.15 13.82 11.28
C TYR A 278 -19.02 13.46 12.24
N LEU A 279 -19.30 13.58 13.53
CA LEU A 279 -18.39 13.14 14.58
C LEU A 279 -18.62 11.65 14.84
N ASP A 280 -17.56 10.88 14.68
CA ASP A 280 -17.58 9.44 14.82
C ASP A 280 -18.10 9.02 16.20
N PRO A 281 -19.11 8.13 16.27
CA PRO A 281 -19.67 7.69 17.54
C PRO A 281 -18.66 7.02 18.47
N PHE A 282 -17.69 6.28 17.93
CA PHE A 282 -16.69 5.60 18.75
C PHE A 282 -15.78 6.62 19.43
N HIS A 283 -15.16 7.52 18.66
CA HIS A 283 -14.27 8.56 19.17
C HIS A 283 -14.98 9.51 20.12
N ARG A 284 -16.18 9.97 19.77
CA ARG A 284 -17.00 10.82 20.64
C ARG A 284 -17.30 10.14 21.98
N ASN A 285 -17.76 8.89 21.95
CA ASN A 285 -18.13 8.19 23.18
C ASN A 285 -16.90 7.87 24.02
N ARG A 286 -15.77 7.54 23.38
CA ARG A 286 -14.48 7.35 24.05
C ARG A 286 -14.02 8.62 24.75
N ALA A 287 -14.07 9.77 24.08
CA ALA A 287 -13.73 11.07 24.69
C ALA A 287 -14.61 11.39 25.90
N ILE A 288 -15.91 11.08 25.84
CA ILE A 288 -16.83 11.23 26.99
C ILE A 288 -16.40 10.32 28.14
N GLN A 289 -16.05 9.06 27.86
CA GLN A 289 -15.62 8.10 28.89
C GLN A 289 -14.29 8.52 29.54
N GLU A 290 -13.33 8.95 28.74
CA GLU A 290 -12.01 9.39 29.23
C GLU A 290 -12.15 10.68 30.06
N ALA A 291 -12.88 11.68 29.56
CA ALA A 291 -13.03 12.97 30.24
C ALA A 291 -13.85 12.88 31.53
N LEU A 292 -14.90 12.06 31.57
CA LEU A 292 -15.84 11.96 32.70
C LEU A 292 -15.61 10.69 33.54
N GLY A 293 -14.55 9.93 33.29
CA GLY A 293 -14.31 8.62 33.91
C GLY A 293 -14.24 8.65 35.44
N PHE A 294 -13.93 9.81 36.03
CA PHE A 294 -13.96 10.04 37.47
C PHE A 294 -15.38 10.02 38.09
N ALA A 295 -16.42 10.17 37.27
CA ALA A 295 -17.82 10.23 37.69
C ALA A 295 -18.73 9.39 36.76
N PRO A 296 -18.90 8.08 37.04
CA PRO A 296 -19.66 7.17 36.18
C PRO A 296 -21.12 7.59 35.89
N ASP A 297 -21.77 8.29 36.82
CA ASP A 297 -23.12 8.83 36.58
C ASP A 297 -23.13 9.92 35.49
N LEU A 298 -22.11 10.79 35.48
CA LEU A 298 -21.98 11.84 34.45
C LEU A 298 -21.69 11.23 33.08
N VAL A 299 -20.87 10.17 33.00
CA VAL A 299 -20.68 9.39 31.74
C VAL A 299 -22.01 8.89 31.22
N ARG A 300 -22.81 8.21 32.06
CA ARG A 300 -24.11 7.66 31.67
C ARG A 300 -25.06 8.76 31.19
N ARG A 301 -25.15 9.88 31.91
CA ARG A 301 -26.01 11.02 31.56
C ARG A 301 -25.56 11.68 30.25
N ALA A 302 -24.25 11.86 30.04
CA ALA A 302 -23.69 12.42 28.82
C ALA A 302 -23.96 11.53 27.60
N LEU A 303 -23.71 10.22 27.70
CA LEU A 303 -23.97 9.27 26.62
C LEU A 303 -25.47 9.17 26.28
N ASN A 304 -26.36 9.25 27.28
CA ASN A 304 -27.80 9.30 27.06
C ASN A 304 -28.23 10.57 26.33
N ALA A 305 -27.70 11.74 26.73
CA ALA A 305 -27.99 13.01 26.08
C ALA A 305 -27.52 13.03 24.61
N VAL A 306 -26.35 12.45 24.33
CA VAL A 306 -25.85 12.25 22.97
C VAL A 306 -26.80 11.35 22.16
N ARG A 307 -27.21 10.21 22.73
CA ARG A 307 -28.10 9.25 22.06
C ARG A 307 -29.47 9.85 21.73
N SER A 308 -29.99 10.75 22.57
CA SER A 308 -31.27 11.42 22.35
C SER A 308 -31.16 12.73 21.55
N GLY A 309 -29.96 13.15 21.15
CA GLY A 309 -29.74 14.43 20.48
C GLY A 309 -29.93 15.66 21.38
N ASP A 310 -29.97 15.49 22.71
CA ASP A 310 -30.13 16.59 23.67
C ASP A 310 -28.79 17.31 23.94
N LEU A 311 -28.36 18.14 23.00
CA LEU A 311 -27.12 18.92 23.13
C LEU A 311 -27.14 19.89 24.31
N LYS A 312 -28.31 20.42 24.68
CA LYS A 312 -28.46 21.29 25.86
C LYS A 312 -28.29 20.50 27.14
N GLY A 313 -28.87 19.30 27.21
CA GLY A 313 -28.65 18.35 28.30
C GLY A 313 -27.20 17.93 28.43
N LEU A 314 -26.53 17.61 27.31
CA LEU A 314 -25.11 17.32 27.29
C LEU A 314 -24.30 18.50 27.85
N GLY A 315 -24.57 19.74 27.40
CA GLY A 315 -23.89 20.93 27.92
C GLY A 315 -24.05 21.12 29.44
N ARG A 316 -25.24 20.83 29.99
CA ARG A 316 -25.46 20.86 31.45
C ARG A 316 -24.61 19.82 32.18
N VAL A 317 -24.57 18.59 31.68
CA VAL A 317 -23.77 17.50 32.28
C VAL A 317 -22.28 17.85 32.24
N LEU A 318 -21.79 18.42 31.14
CA LEU A 318 -20.39 18.84 31.01
C LEU A 318 -20.06 20.00 31.96
N ASN A 319 -20.94 21.00 32.10
CA ASN A 319 -20.73 22.09 33.06
C ASN A 319 -20.71 21.61 34.52
N GLU A 320 -21.57 20.65 34.87
CA GLU A 320 -21.55 19.98 36.18
C GLU A 320 -20.24 19.24 36.39
N ALA A 321 -19.75 18.53 35.37
CA ALA A 321 -18.46 17.85 35.44
C ALA A 321 -17.30 18.80 35.71
N VAL A 322 -17.25 19.96 35.06
CA VAL A 322 -16.22 20.99 35.31
C VAL A 322 -16.25 21.48 36.75
N ALA A 323 -17.44 21.64 37.34
CA ALA A 323 -17.57 22.10 38.72
C ALA A 323 -17.12 21.06 39.76
N VAL A 324 -17.20 19.76 39.43
CA VAL A 324 -16.87 18.64 40.34
C VAL A 324 -15.45 18.10 40.10
N ALA A 325 -14.87 18.35 38.91
CA ALA A 325 -13.52 17.97 38.59
C ALA A 325 -12.53 18.62 39.57
N ARG A 326 -11.72 17.81 40.24
CA ARG A 326 -10.60 18.31 41.05
C ARG A 326 -9.51 18.76 40.07
N GLY A 327 -9.05 20.00 40.18
CA GLY A 327 -7.97 20.51 39.34
C GLY A 327 -6.70 19.66 39.44
N GLU A 328 -5.83 19.76 38.43
CA GLU A 328 -4.60 18.96 38.29
C GLU A 328 -3.66 19.02 39.52
N ASP A 329 -3.80 20.02 40.40
CA ASP A 329 -3.01 20.18 41.64
C ASP A 329 -3.32 19.17 42.76
N GLN A 330 -4.32 18.29 42.61
CA GLN A 330 -4.73 17.35 43.67
C GLN A 330 -4.54 15.86 43.34
N VAL A 331 -3.91 15.53 42.22
CA VAL A 331 -3.55 14.14 41.88
C VAL A 331 -2.04 13.98 42.14
N LYS A 332 -1.70 13.56 43.36
CA LYS A 332 -0.35 13.09 43.73
C LYS A 332 -0.12 11.65 43.32
#